data_AF-A0A349Z958-F1
#
_entry.id   AF-A0A349Z958-F1
#
_cell.length_a   1.000
_cell.length_b   1.000
_cell.length_c   1.000
_cell.angle_alpha   90.00
_cell.angle_beta   90.00
_cell.angle_gamma   90.00
#
_symmetry.space_group_name_H-M   'P 1'
#
loop_
_entity.id
_entity.type
_entity.pdbx_description
1 polymer ?
#
loop_
_entity_poly.entity_id
_entity_poly.type
_entity_poly.pdbx_seq_one_letter_code
_entity_poly.pdbx_strand_id
1 'polypeptide(L)' 'GCTKCIQACPVDAIVGAAKQMHTVITDACTGCDLCVEPCPVDCIDMVTVDPTTASWQWDFNQTP' A
#
# COMPACT_ATOMS: atom_id res chain seq x y z
N GLY A 1 -15.85 1.59 -7.82
CA GLY A 1 -15.27 0.99 -6.63
C GLY A 1 -16.32 0.25 -5.81
N CYS A 2 -15.98 -0.94 -5.31
CA CYS A 2 -16.79 -1.78 -4.42
C CYS A 2 -16.58 -1.50 -2.92
N THR A 3 -15.73 -0.51 -2.58
CA THR A 3 -15.32 -0.06 -1.23
C THR A 3 -14.81 -1.15 -0.25
N LYS A 4 -14.61 -2.40 -0.69
CA LYS A 4 -14.14 -3.50 0.16
C LYS A 4 -12.71 -3.31 0.67
N CYS A 5 -11.81 -2.83 -0.18
CA CYS A 5 -10.42 -2.56 0.20
C CYS A 5 -10.28 -1.48 1.27
N ILE A 6 -11.18 -0.48 1.30
CA ILE A 6 -11.19 0.59 2.32
C ILE A 6 -11.44 -0.01 3.71
N GLN A 7 -12.40 -0.94 3.83
CA GLN A 7 -12.73 -1.58 5.11
C GLN A 7 -11.65 -2.55 5.62
N ALA A 8 -10.81 -3.06 4.71
CA ALA A 8 -9.71 -3.96 5.05
C ALA A 8 -8.43 -3.22 5.48
N CYS A 9 -8.32 -1.92 5.17
CA CYS A 9 -7.13 -1.15 5.48
C CYS A 9 -7.12 -0.73 6.96
N PRO A 10 -6.15 -1.19 7.79
CA PRO A 10 -6.14 -0.88 9.22
C PRO A 10 -5.76 0.58 9.54
N VAL A 11 -5.18 1.28 8.57
CA VAL A 11 -4.66 2.66 8.70
C VAL A 11 -5.41 3.64 7.80
N ASP A 12 -6.50 3.20 7.17
CA ASP A 12 -7.33 4.01 6.27
C ASP A 12 -6.54 4.70 5.13
N ALA A 13 -5.49 4.07 4.61
CA ALA A 13 -4.65 4.61 3.54
C ALA A 13 -5.28 4.57 2.14
N ILE A 14 -6.53 4.11 1.99
CA ILE A 14 -7.21 3.98 0.70
C ILE A 14 -8.37 4.96 0.62
N VAL A 15 -8.36 5.82 -0.39
CA VAL A 15 -9.40 6.82 -0.62
C VAL A 15 -10.21 6.49 -1.87
N GLY A 16 -11.52 6.68 -1.79
CA GLY A 16 -12.40 6.59 -2.94
C GLY A 16 -13.87 6.51 -2.53
N ALA A 17 -14.75 6.47 -3.52
CA ALA A 17 -16.20 6.42 -3.31
C ALA A 17 -16.84 5.27 -4.10
N ALA A 18 -18.09 4.96 -3.74
CA ALA A 18 -18.88 4.00 -4.49
C ALA A 18 -18.90 4.38 -5.97
N LYS A 19 -18.69 3.38 -6.85
CA LYS A 19 -18.61 3.57 -8.32
C LYS A 19 -17.47 4.47 -8.82
N GLN A 20 -16.55 4.91 -7.96
CA GLN A 20 -15.33 5.64 -8.37
C GLN A 20 -14.08 4.76 -8.26
N MET A 21 -12.99 5.17 -8.91
CA MET A 21 -11.68 4.54 -8.75
C MET A 21 -11.17 4.81 -7.33
N HIS A 22 -10.67 3.77 -6.66
CA HIS A 22 -10.01 3.95 -5.37
C HIS A 22 -8.51 4.15 -5.61
N THR A 23 -7.86 4.89 -4.71
CA THR A 23 -6.43 5.19 -4.78
C THR A 23 -5.79 4.92 -3.43
N VAL A 24 -4.62 4.28 -3.44
CA VAL A 24 -3.80 4.07 -2.25
C VAL A 24 -2.90 5.30 -2.07
N ILE A 25 -2.91 5.89 -0.87
CA ILE A 25 -1.98 6.93 -0.47
C ILE A 25 -0.71 6.25 0.01
N THR A 26 0.34 6.26 -0.81
CA THR A 26 1.62 5.59 -0.54
C THR A 26 2.25 6.03 0.78
N ASP A 27 2.14 7.32 1.11
CA ASP A 27 2.74 7.89 2.32
C ASP A 27 2.09 7.41 3.62
N ALA A 28 0.83 6.99 3.54
CA ALA A 28 0.09 6.40 4.67
C ALA A 28 0.05 4.87 4.61
N CYS A 29 0.45 4.27 3.50
CA CYS A 29 0.42 2.83 3.29
C CYS A 29 1.58 2.16 4.04
N THR A 30 1.26 1.17 4.87
CA THR A 30 2.27 0.40 5.63
C THR A 30 2.72 -0.87 4.91
N GLY A 31 2.16 -1.19 3.75
CA GLY A 31 2.51 -2.40 2.99
C GLY A 31 2.00 -3.71 3.60
N CYS A 32 0.88 -3.68 4.35
CA CYS A 32 0.35 -4.85 5.06
C CYS A 32 -0.34 -5.93 4.20
N ASP A 33 -0.55 -5.68 2.90
CA ASP A 33 -1.14 -6.60 1.91
C ASP A 33 -2.62 -7.04 2.12
N LEU A 34 -3.23 -6.68 3.26
CA LEU A 34 -4.62 -7.07 3.60
C LEU A 34 -5.69 -6.57 2.61
N CYS A 35 -5.39 -5.56 1.80
CA CYS A 35 -6.35 -4.97 0.87
C CYS A 35 -6.42 -5.68 -0.50
N VAL A 36 -5.48 -6.58 -0.80
CA VAL A 36 -5.40 -7.30 -2.08
C VAL A 36 -6.45 -8.42 -2.15
N GLU A 37 -6.46 -9.34 -1.18
CA GLU A 37 -7.42 -10.46 -1.12
C GLU A 37 -8.91 -10.06 -1.24
N PRO A 38 -9.42 -9.01 -0.56
CA PRO A 38 -10.83 -8.64 -0.64
C PRO A 38 -11.22 -7.93 -1.95
N CYS A 39 -10.26 -7.61 -2.83
CA CYS A 39 -10.51 -6.91 -4.09
C CYS A 39 -11.01 -7.90 -5.17
N PRO A 40 -12.32 -7.91 -5.51
CA PRO A 40 -12.88 -8.94 -6.39
C PRO A 40 -12.45 -8.84 -7.86
N VAL A 41 -11.77 -7.75 -8.20
CA VAL A 41 -11.32 -7.38 -9.55
C VAL A 41 -9.81 -7.19 -9.59
N ASP A 42 -9.11 -7.49 -8.49
CA ASP A 42 -7.66 -7.48 -8.40
C ASP A 42 -7.01 -6.16 -8.88
N CYS A 43 -7.57 -5.03 -8.44
CA CYS A 43 -7.12 -3.69 -8.87
C CYS A 43 -5.95 -3.10 -8.05
N ILE A 44 -5.34 -3.85 -7.13
CA ILE A 44 -4.30 -3.35 -6.23
C ILE A 44 -3.10 -4.31 -6.29
N ASP A 45 -1.93 -3.76 -6.62
CA ASP A 45 -0.67 -4.49 -6.65
C ASP A 45 0.27 -4.00 -5.56
N MET A 46 1.00 -4.92 -4.93
CA MET A 46 2.10 -4.59 -4.03
C MET A 46 3.38 -4.32 -4.83
N VAL A 47 3.96 -3.14 -4.67
CA VAL A 47 5.16 -2.72 -5.38
C VAL A 47 6.28 -2.45 -4.37
N THR A 48 7.46 -3.01 -4.62
CA THR A 48 8.66 -2.70 -3.83
C THR A 48 9.16 -1.31 -4.18
N VAL A 49 9.49 -0.52 -3.15
CA VAL A 49 10.04 0.82 -3.35
C VAL A 49 11.56 0.72 -3.43
N ASP A 50 12.15 1.12 -4.55
CA ASP A 50 13.61 1.11 -4.71
C ASP A 50 14.26 2.15 -3.76
N PRO A 51 15.39 1.81 -3.12
CA PRO A 51 16.08 2.75 -2.26
C PRO A 51 16.64 3.92 -3.08
N THR A 52 16.20 5.13 -2.75
CA THR A 52 16.73 6.37 -3.33
C THR A 52 17.74 7.01 -2.37
N THR A 53 18.49 8.01 -2.84
CA THR A 53 19.40 8.78 -1.98
C THR A 53 18.69 9.43 -0.79
N ALA A 54 17.38 9.69 -0.89
CA ALA A 54 16.55 10.23 0.18
C ALA A 54 16.10 9.15 1.20
N SER A 55 15.98 7.90 0.80
CA SER A 55 15.56 6.77 1.66
C SER A 55 16.73 5.90 2.12
N TRP A 56 17.97 6.32 1.85
CA TRP A 56 19.17 5.58 2.18
C TRP A 56 19.39 5.55 3.70
N GLN A 57 19.42 4.34 4.26
CA GLN A 57 19.78 4.09 5.66
C GLN A 57 21.12 3.35 5.71
N TRP A 58 22.01 3.76 6.62
CA TRP A 58 23.28 3.08 6.86
C TRP A 58 23.01 1.75 7.56
N ASP A 59 23.26 0.64 6.88
CA ASP A 59 23.06 -0.70 7.43
C ASP A 59 24.30 -1.13 8.24
N PHE A 60 24.21 -1.00 9.57
CA PHE A 60 25.26 -1.44 10.50
C PHE A 60 25.43 -2.98 10.55
N ASN A 61 24.51 -3.76 9.98
CA ASN A 61 24.55 -5.23 10.02
C ASN A 61 25.28 -5.87 8.84
N GLN A 62 25.87 -5.08 7.93
CA GLN A 62 26.66 -5.58 6.79
C GLN A 62 28.19 -5.57 7.04
N THR A 63 28.64 -5.28 8.27
CA THR A 63 30.06 -5.40 8.63
C THR A 63 30.43 -6.87 8.91
N PRO A 64 31.48 -7.42 8.26
CA PRO A 64 31.89 -8.83 8.37
C PRO A 64 32.44 -9.21 9.75
#